data_AF-A0A957VMP8-F1
#
_entry.id   AF-A0A957VMP8-F1
#
_cell.length_a   1.000
_cell.length_b   1.000
_cell.length_c   1.000
_cell.angle_alpha   90.00
_cell.angle_beta   90.00
_cell.angle_gamma   90.00
#
_symmetry.space_group_name_H-M   'P 1'
#
loop_
_entity.id
_entity.type
_entity.pdbx_description
1 polymer ?
#
loop_
_entity_poly.entity_id
_entity_poly.type
_entity_poly.pdbx_seq_one_letter_code
_entity_poly.pdbx_strand_id
1 'polypeptide(L)' 'MTTDADRAIAIVGVGAILPDAPNAPAFWQNIINKRYSISE' A
#
# COMPACT_ATOMS: atom_id res chain seq x y z
N MET A 1 -8.12 32.52 5.68
CA MET A 1 -7.67 31.76 4.50
C MET A 1 -7.41 30.34 4.97
N THR A 2 -8.11 29.34 4.42
CA THR A 2 -7.79 27.92 4.67
C THR A 2 -6.74 27.47 3.65
N THR A 3 -5.67 26.91 4.15
CA THR A 3 -4.56 26.36 3.35
C THR A 3 -4.87 24.92 2.93
N ASP A 4 -4.15 24.38 1.96
CA ASP A 4 -4.31 22.97 1.55
C ASP A 4 -4.00 22.00 2.70
N ALA A 5 -3.10 22.40 3.61
CA ALA A 5 -2.78 21.63 4.81
C ALA A 5 -3.99 21.46 5.74
N ASP A 6 -4.91 22.43 5.79
CA ASP A 6 -6.11 22.36 6.64
C ASP A 6 -7.12 21.29 6.19
N ARG A 7 -6.98 20.78 4.95
CA ARG A 7 -7.79 19.68 4.40
C ARG A 7 -7.01 18.38 4.22
N ALA A 8 -5.71 18.38 4.52
CA ALA A 8 -4.88 17.21 4.36
C ALA A 8 -5.27 16.12 5.38
N ILE A 9 -5.38 14.88 4.93
CA ILE A 9 -5.67 13.74 5.79
C ILE A 9 -4.43 12.85 5.84
N ALA A 10 -3.93 12.59 7.05
CA ALA A 10 -2.79 11.71 7.26
C ALA A 10 -3.23 10.23 7.27
N ILE A 11 -2.53 9.40 6.49
CA ILE A 11 -2.63 7.95 6.60
C ILE A 11 -1.64 7.51 7.68
N VAL A 12 -2.15 7.08 8.83
CA VAL A 12 -1.32 6.74 10.01
C VAL A 12 -1.05 5.24 10.16
N GLY A 13 -1.68 4.40 9.34
CA GLY A 13 -1.49 2.95 9.38
C GLY A 13 -1.99 2.28 8.10
N VAL A 14 -1.35 1.18 7.71
CA VAL A 14 -1.71 0.39 6.54
C VAL A 14 -1.61 -1.09 6.87
N GLY A 15 -2.61 -1.87 6.47
CA GLY A 15 -2.63 -3.32 6.52
C GLY A 15 -3.23 -3.88 5.22
N ALA A 16 -2.66 -4.97 4.71
CA ALA A 16 -3.12 -5.61 3.48
C ALA A 16 -2.77 -7.10 3.50
N ILE A 17 -3.68 -7.93 3.01
CA ILE A 17 -3.44 -9.34 2.68
C ILE A 17 -3.89 -9.51 1.24
N LEU A 18 -2.96 -9.88 0.37
CA LEU A 18 -3.14 -9.95 -1.08
C LEU A 18 -2.51 -11.24 -1.61
N PRO A 19 -2.76 -11.63 -2.88
CA PRO A 19 -2.04 -12.73 -3.50
C PRO A 19 -0.55 -12.54 -3.26
N ASP A 20 0.09 -13.61 -2.81
CA ASP A 20 1.54 -13.64 -2.64
C ASP A 20 2.13 -12.66 -1.61
N ALA A 21 1.30 -11.98 -0.81
CA ALA A 21 1.71 -10.99 0.18
C ALA A 21 0.83 -11.06 1.45
N PRO A 22 1.31 -11.66 2.55
CA PRO A 22 0.54 -11.79 3.79
C PRO A 22 0.48 -10.51 4.64
N ASN A 23 1.20 -9.46 4.25
CA ASN A 23 1.21 -8.16 4.93
C ASN A 23 1.62 -7.04 3.96
N ALA A 24 1.40 -5.78 4.37
CA ALA A 24 1.71 -4.61 3.54
C ALA A 24 3.20 -4.50 3.15
N PRO A 25 4.19 -4.76 4.03
CA PRO A 25 5.60 -4.82 3.61
C PRO A 25 5.89 -5.86 2.54
N ALA A 26 5.33 -7.08 2.66
CA ALA A 26 5.50 -8.12 1.64
C ALA A 26 4.89 -7.70 0.31
N PHE A 27 3.74 -7.04 0.33
CA PHE A 27 3.12 -6.50 -0.88
C PHE A 27 3.99 -5.41 -1.54
N TRP A 28 4.54 -4.49 -0.74
CA TRP A 28 5.46 -3.47 -1.25
C TRP A 28 6.69 -4.10 -1.93
N GLN A 29 7.23 -5.16 -1.34
CA GLN A 29 8.35 -5.89 -1.93
C GLN A 29 7.98 -6.58 -3.25
N ASN A 30 6.75 -7.12 -3.37
CA ASN A 30 6.26 -7.68 -4.63
C ASN A 30 6.20 -6.60 -5.73
N ILE A 31 5.71 -5.39 -5.42
CA ILE A 31 5.64 -4.27 -6.38
C ILE A 31 7.04 -3.87 -6.86
N ILE A 32 7.98 -3.62 -5.94
CA ILE A 32 9.35 -3.21 -6.29
C ILE A 32 10.00 -4.25 -7.22
N ASN A 33 9.78 -5.53 -6.92
CA ASN A 33 10.35 -6.63 -7.68
C ASN A 33 9.56 -6.99 -8.94
N LYS A 34 8.47 -6.27 -9.26
CA LYS A 34 7.58 -6.56 -10.40
C LYS A 34 7.09 -8.01 -10.41
N ARG A 35 6.79 -8.56 -9.23
CA ARG A 35 6.33 -9.94 -9.09
C ARG A 35 4.97 -10.09 -9.76
N TYR A 36 4.85 -11.10 -10.63
CA TYR A 36 3.57 -11.53 -11.17
C TYR A 36 2.88 -12.46 -10.16
N SER A 37 1.71 -12.07 -9.68
CA SER A 37 1.00 -12.75 -8.59
C SER A 37 -0.41 -13.22 -8.96
N ILE A 38 -0.64 -13.44 -10.25
CA ILE A 38 -1.87 -14.04 -10.78
C ILE A 38 -1.58 -15.53 -11.05
N SER A 39 -2.40 -16.40 -10.49
CA SER A 39 -2.42 -17.84 -10.78
C SER A 39 -3.58 -18.18 -11.74
N GLU A 40 -3.56 -19.40 -12.31
CA GLU A 40 -4.64 -19.94 -13.18
C GLU A 40 -5.98 -20.08 -12.43
#